data_AF-Q68V31-F1
#
_entry.id   AF-Q68V31-F1
#
_cell.length_a   1.000
_cell.length_b   1.000
_cell.length_c   1.000
_cell.angle_alpha   90.00
_cell.angle_beta   90.00
_cell.angle_gamma   90.00
#
_symmetry.space_group_name_H-M   'P 1'
#
loop_
_entity.id
_entity.type
_entity.pdbx_description
1 polymer ?
#
loop_
_entity_poly.entity_id
_entity_poly.type
_entity_poly.pdbx_seq_one_letter_code
_entity_poly.pdbx_strand_id
1 'polypeptide(L)'
;VHVACCCGNILCHCFNKYRKNEAKRREVLSAAAAAGVSVAFGAPIGGVLFSLEEVSYYFPLKTLWRSFFAALVAAFTLRSINPFGNSRLVLFYVEFHTPWHLFELVPFILLGIFGGLWGALFIRTNIAWCRKRKTTQLGKYPVVEVLVVTAITAILAFPNEYTRVSTSELISELFNDCGLLDSSKL
;
A
#
# COMPACT_ATOMS: atom_id res chain seq x y z
N VAL A 1 7.01 5.20 -1.53
CA VAL A 1 7.58 5.70 -0.25
C VAL A 1 9.08 5.97 -0.34
N HIS A 2 9.94 4.95 -0.54
CA HIS A 2 11.40 5.14 -0.56
C HIS A 2 11.87 6.25 -1.51
N VAL A 3 11.39 6.26 -2.76
CA VAL A 3 11.73 7.29 -3.75
C VAL A 3 11.36 8.70 -3.26
N ALA A 4 10.16 8.86 -2.68
CA ALA A 4 9.74 10.14 -2.11
C ALA A 4 10.66 10.59 -0.96
N CYS A 5 11.08 9.67 -0.09
CA CYS A 5 12.05 9.95 0.97
C CYS A 5 13.43 10.32 0.40
N CYS A 6 13.90 9.67 -0.68
CA CYS A 6 15.14 10.04 -1.35
C CYS A 6 15.08 11.48 -1.88
N CYS A 7 13.99 11.85 -2.55
CA CYS A 7 13.76 13.22 -3.01
C CYS A 7 13.73 14.21 -1.82
N GLY A 8 13.01 13.86 -0.75
CA GLY A 8 12.96 14.66 0.47
C GLY A 8 14.33 14.82 1.14
N ASN A 9 15.18 13.79 1.09
CA ASN A 9 16.54 13.83 1.63
C ASN A 9 17.45 14.75 0.81
N ILE A 10 17.35 14.70 -0.53
CA ILE A 10 18.09 15.60 -1.43
C ILE A 10 17.68 17.06 -1.15
N LEU A 11 16.37 17.33 -1.04
CA LEU A 11 15.86 18.66 -0.71
C LEU A 11 16.36 19.15 0.67
N CYS A 12 16.44 18.27 1.67
CA CYS A 12 17.01 18.63 2.97
C CYS A 12 18.48 19.08 2.87
N HIS A 13 19.25 18.56 1.91
CA HIS A 13 20.65 18.91 1.74
C HIS A 13 20.84 20.34 1.20
N CYS A 14 19.89 20.82 0.38
CA CYS A 14 19.90 22.18 -0.16
C CYS A 14 19.73 23.26 0.93
N PHE A 15 19.15 22.92 2.09
CA PHE A 15 18.87 23.86 3.16
C PHE A 15 19.68 23.56 4.42
N ASN A 16 20.60 24.47 4.78
CA ASN A 16 21.51 24.29 5.91
C ASN A 16 20.80 24.04 7.25
N LYS A 17 19.58 24.58 7.44
CA LYS A 17 18.71 24.40 8.61
C LYS A 17 18.28 22.93 8.81
N TYR A 18 17.96 22.23 7.73
CA TYR A 18 17.52 20.83 7.77
C TYR A 18 18.70 19.86 7.66
N ARG A 19 19.78 20.27 6.98
CA ARG A 19 21.01 19.47 6.87
C ARG A 19 21.73 19.29 8.21
N LYS A 20 21.86 20.36 9.01
CA LYS A 20 22.62 20.33 10.28
C LYS A 20 21.82 19.82 11.48
N ASN A 21 20.49 19.67 11.35
CA ASN A 21 19.62 19.23 12.44
C ASN A 21 18.88 17.95 12.05
N GLU A 22 19.33 16.82 12.62
CA GLU A 22 18.75 15.50 12.33
C GLU A 22 17.29 15.39 12.73
N ALA A 23 16.86 16.02 13.83
CA ALA A 23 15.46 15.97 14.26
C ALA A 23 14.55 16.63 13.20
N LYS A 24 14.98 17.77 12.65
CA LYS A 24 14.26 18.44 11.56
C LYS A 24 14.34 17.70 10.23
N ARG A 25 15.44 16.99 9.97
CA ARG A 25 15.54 16.11 8.81
C ARG A 25 14.55 14.95 8.90
N ARG A 26 14.43 14.32 10.08
CA ARG A 26 13.45 13.24 10.32
C ARG A 26 12.02 13.72 10.12
N GLU A 27 11.66 14.92 10.58
CA GLU A 27 10.34 15.52 10.33
C GLU A 27 10.01 15.63 8.82
N VAL A 28 10.99 16.04 8.00
CA VAL A 28 10.81 16.14 6.54
C VAL A 28 10.72 14.76 5.88
N LEU A 29 11.50 13.78 6.35
CA LEU A 29 11.44 12.41 5.83
C LEU A 29 10.09 11.75 6.15
N SER A 30 9.52 11.98 7.33
CA SER A 30 8.16 11.53 7.66
C SER A 30 7.12 12.19 6.75
N ALA A 31 7.22 13.50 6.49
CA ALA A 31 6.33 14.19 5.55
C ALA A 31 6.45 13.64 4.12
N ALA A 32 7.68 13.34 3.67
CA ALA A 32 7.93 12.75 2.37
C ALA A 32 7.39 11.31 2.26
N ALA A 33 7.49 10.52 3.34
CA ALA A 33 6.90 9.19 3.41
C ALA A 33 5.37 9.27 3.30
N ALA A 34 4.72 10.14 4.08
CA ALA A 34 3.28 10.39 4.03
C ALA A 34 2.80 10.80 2.63
N ALA A 35 3.50 11.76 1.99
CA ALA A 35 3.20 12.16 0.62
C ALA A 35 3.36 11.01 -0.38
N GLY A 36 4.43 10.20 -0.23
CA GLY A 36 4.66 9.04 -1.08
C GLY A 36 3.59 7.95 -0.95
N VAL A 37 3.03 7.74 0.26
CA VAL A 37 1.89 6.83 0.49
C VAL A 37 0.61 7.44 -0.09
N SER A 38 0.38 8.74 0.13
CA SER A 38 -0.77 9.46 -0.41
C SER A 38 -0.84 9.41 -1.94
N VAL A 39 0.29 9.51 -2.65
CA VAL A 39 0.32 9.39 -4.11
C VAL A 39 0.04 7.95 -4.57
N ALA A 40 0.48 6.94 -3.81
CA ALA A 40 0.23 5.54 -4.17
C ALA A 40 -1.25 5.15 -4.05
N PHE A 41 -1.96 5.70 -3.04
CA PHE A 41 -3.34 5.32 -2.74
C PHE A 41 -4.40 6.38 -3.09
N GLY A 42 -4.00 7.61 -3.42
CA GLY A 42 -4.91 8.74 -3.63
C GLY A 42 -5.60 9.23 -2.34
N ALA A 43 -5.08 8.85 -1.16
CA ALA A 43 -5.70 9.11 0.13
C ALA A 43 -4.77 9.93 1.06
N PRO A 44 -4.91 11.27 1.13
CA PRO A 44 -3.99 12.11 1.88
C PRO A 44 -4.05 11.90 3.39
N ILE A 45 -5.24 11.71 3.96
CA ILE A 45 -5.40 11.44 5.40
C ILE A 45 -4.78 10.08 5.75
N GLY A 46 -5.09 9.04 4.96
CA GLY A 46 -4.56 7.69 5.16
C GLY A 46 -3.03 7.65 5.08
N GLY A 47 -2.43 8.38 4.13
CA GLY A 47 -0.97 8.45 4.01
C GLY A 47 -0.27 9.08 5.21
N VAL A 48 -0.86 10.11 5.81
CA VAL A 48 -0.32 10.75 7.02
C VAL A 48 -0.48 9.87 8.25
N LEU A 49 -1.66 9.25 8.42
CA LEU A 49 -1.90 8.33 9.54
C LEU A 49 -0.94 7.14 9.46
N PHE A 50 -0.75 6.55 8.28
CA PHE A 50 0.23 5.49 8.07
C PHE A 50 1.66 5.94 8.42
N SER A 51 2.06 7.15 8.01
CA SER A 51 3.39 7.66 8.36
C SER A 51 3.56 7.99 9.85
N LEU A 52 2.47 8.26 10.56
CA LEU A 52 2.46 8.45 12.00
C LEU A 52 2.59 7.10 12.72
N GLU A 53 1.83 6.10 12.28
CA GLU A 53 1.77 4.77 12.89
C GLU A 53 3.04 3.93 12.64
N GLU A 54 3.51 3.85 11.39
CA GLU A 54 4.55 2.91 10.98
C GLU A 54 5.94 3.52 10.78
N VAL A 55 6.03 4.83 10.49
CA VAL A 55 7.30 5.45 10.06
C VAL A 55 7.95 6.29 11.17
N SER A 56 7.17 6.85 12.10
CA SER A 56 7.66 7.89 13.03
C SER A 56 7.34 7.58 14.48
N TYR A 57 8.37 7.32 15.31
CA TYR A 57 8.19 7.16 16.75
C TYR A 57 7.72 8.45 17.46
N TYR A 58 8.13 9.61 16.96
CA TYR A 58 7.76 10.91 17.50
C TYR A 58 7.28 11.83 16.38
N PHE A 59 6.03 12.29 16.50
CA PHE A 59 5.38 13.07 15.45
C PHE A 59 4.68 14.30 16.03
N PRO A 60 5.37 15.46 16.10
CA PRO A 60 4.79 16.65 16.70
C PRO A 60 3.65 17.21 15.84
N LEU A 61 2.61 17.78 16.47
CA LEU A 61 1.42 18.29 15.79
C LEU A 61 1.72 19.30 14.67
N LYS A 62 2.77 20.12 14.83
CA LYS A 62 3.23 21.06 13.79
C LYS A 62 3.72 20.33 12.53
N THR A 63 4.34 19.17 12.67
CA THR A 63 4.81 18.34 11.56
C THR A 63 3.66 17.55 10.94
N LEU A 64 2.66 17.19 11.75
CA LEU A 64 1.43 16.57 11.25
C LEU A 64 0.72 17.44 10.22
N TRP A 65 0.45 18.70 10.57
CA TRP A 65 -0.18 19.64 9.64
C TRP A 65 0.63 19.87 8.37
N ARG A 66 1.96 19.96 8.48
CA ARG A 66 2.85 20.11 7.32
C ARG A 66 2.84 18.87 6.42
N SER A 67 2.82 17.68 7.01
CA SER A 67 2.76 16.41 6.30
C SER A 67 1.41 16.23 5.61
N PHE A 68 0.33 16.63 6.28
CA PHE A 68 -1.01 16.65 5.70
C PHE A 68 -1.12 17.57 4.50
N PHE A 69 -0.60 18.79 4.60
CA PHE A 69 -0.55 19.69 3.47
C PHE A 69 0.26 19.12 2.30
N ALA A 70 1.43 18.55 2.57
CA ALA A 70 2.25 17.90 1.55
C ALA A 70 1.54 16.73 0.86
N ALA A 71 0.86 15.87 1.64
CA ALA A 71 0.07 14.75 1.13
C ALA A 71 -1.12 15.24 0.28
N LEU A 72 -1.81 16.30 0.71
CA LEU A 72 -2.92 16.90 -0.02
C LEU A 72 -2.47 17.44 -1.38
N VAL A 73 -1.36 18.19 -1.42
CA VAL A 73 -0.79 18.69 -2.67
C VAL A 73 -0.43 17.53 -3.59
N ALA A 74 0.18 16.47 -3.04
CA ALA A 74 0.57 15.31 -3.83
C ALA A 74 -0.64 14.56 -4.42
N ALA A 75 -1.71 14.38 -3.65
CA ALA A 75 -2.97 13.80 -4.12
C ALA A 75 -3.65 14.70 -5.18
N PHE A 76 -3.64 16.01 -4.98
CA PHE A 76 -4.19 16.97 -5.95
C PHE A 76 -3.41 16.94 -7.26
N THR A 77 -2.07 16.94 -7.23
CA THR A 77 -1.24 16.82 -8.43
C THR A 77 -1.51 15.52 -9.19
N LEU A 78 -1.62 14.40 -8.49
CA LEU A 78 -1.99 13.12 -9.10
C LEU A 78 -3.34 13.21 -9.81
N ARG A 79 -4.32 13.86 -9.16
CA ARG A 79 -5.65 14.07 -9.72
C ARG A 79 -5.63 14.98 -10.95
N SER A 80 -4.84 16.04 -10.93
CA SER A 80 -4.74 16.98 -12.06
C SER A 80 -4.10 16.35 -13.29
N ILE A 81 -3.10 15.46 -13.11
CA ILE A 81 -2.46 14.75 -14.22
C ILE A 81 -3.38 13.65 -14.78
N ASN A 82 -4.18 13.01 -13.91
CA ASN A 82 -5.09 11.92 -14.25
C ASN A 82 -4.46 10.83 -15.17
N PRO A 83 -3.37 10.18 -14.74
CA PRO A 83 -2.65 9.22 -15.58
C PRO A 83 -3.48 7.98 -15.96
N PHE A 84 -4.54 7.68 -15.21
CA PHE A 84 -5.39 6.51 -15.42
C PHE A 84 -6.69 6.84 -16.19
N GLY A 85 -6.94 8.10 -16.53
CA GLY A 85 -8.19 8.51 -17.19
C GLY A 85 -9.45 8.42 -16.31
N ASN A 86 -9.33 7.98 -15.06
CA ASN A 86 -10.46 7.77 -14.16
C ASN A 86 -10.95 9.07 -13.52
N SER A 87 -12.26 9.30 -13.51
CA SER A 87 -12.89 10.47 -12.89
C SER A 87 -12.96 10.41 -11.35
N ARG A 88 -12.34 9.41 -10.71
CA ARG A 88 -12.33 9.23 -9.25
C ARG A 88 -10.92 9.39 -8.66
N LEU A 89 -10.84 9.96 -7.45
CA LEU A 89 -9.58 10.25 -6.72
C LEU A 89 -8.97 9.00 -6.05
N VAL A 90 -9.82 8.03 -5.70
CA VAL A 90 -9.43 6.79 -5.00
C VAL A 90 -9.52 5.63 -5.97
N LEU A 91 -8.51 4.75 -5.95
CA LEU A 91 -8.38 3.63 -6.90
C LEU A 91 -9.53 2.62 -6.79
N PHE A 92 -10.13 2.48 -5.61
CA PHE A 92 -11.24 1.57 -5.32
C PHE A 92 -12.37 2.36 -4.65
N TYR A 93 -13.38 2.74 -5.42
CA TYR A 93 -14.58 3.40 -4.90
C TYR A 93 -15.75 2.43 -4.93
N VAL A 94 -16.42 2.28 -3.79
CA VAL A 94 -17.56 1.38 -3.62
C VAL A 94 -18.81 2.22 -3.32
N GLU A 95 -19.89 1.98 -4.05
CA GLU A 95 -21.20 2.60 -3.80
C GLU A 95 -22.00 1.72 -2.86
N PHE A 96 -22.18 2.16 -1.61
CA PHE A 96 -23.02 1.44 -0.66
C PHE A 96 -24.49 1.86 -0.84
N HIS A 97 -25.32 0.95 -1.32
CA HIS A 97 -26.76 1.22 -1.53
C HIS A 97 -27.64 0.91 -0.32
N THR A 98 -27.16 0.14 0.67
CA THR A 98 -27.94 -0.29 1.85
C THR A 98 -27.23 0.02 3.17
N PRO A 99 -27.95 0.50 4.20
CA PRO A 99 -27.38 0.71 5.52
C PRO A 99 -27.11 -0.63 6.22
N TRP A 100 -26.04 -0.66 7.03
CA TRP A 100 -25.63 -1.84 7.80
C TRP A 100 -26.62 -2.20 8.91
N HIS A 101 -26.83 -3.50 9.11
CA HIS A 101 -27.60 -4.01 10.24
C HIS A 101 -26.67 -4.47 11.37
N LEU A 102 -27.07 -4.27 12.63
CA LEU A 102 -26.25 -4.62 13.81
C LEU A 102 -25.84 -6.11 13.85
N PHE A 103 -26.65 -7.01 13.28
CA PHE A 103 -26.35 -8.45 13.23
C PHE A 103 -25.13 -8.76 12.34
N GLU A 104 -24.86 -7.94 11.32
CA GLU A 104 -23.73 -8.10 10.40
C GLU A 104 -22.38 -7.80 11.09
N LEU A 105 -22.40 -7.18 12.28
CA LEU A 105 -21.18 -6.96 13.06
C LEU A 105 -20.52 -8.29 13.50
N VAL A 106 -21.32 -9.33 13.74
CA VAL A 106 -20.80 -10.65 14.17
C VAL A 106 -19.87 -11.26 13.11
N PRO A 107 -20.27 -11.41 11.83
CA PRO A 107 -19.35 -11.89 10.80
C PRO A 107 -18.16 -10.95 10.56
N PHE A 108 -18.30 -9.63 10.74
CA PHE A 108 -17.16 -8.70 10.64
C PHE A 108 -16.10 -8.93 11.73
N ILE A 109 -16.52 -9.19 12.97
CA ILE A 109 -15.60 -9.52 14.06
C ILE A 109 -14.88 -10.83 13.76
N LEU A 110 -15.61 -11.85 13.31
CA LEU A 110 -15.00 -13.13 12.92
C LEU A 110 -13.98 -12.93 11.79
N LEU A 111 -14.31 -12.14 10.78
CA LEU A 111 -13.41 -11.81 9.68
C LEU A 111 -12.16 -11.09 10.19
N GLY A 112 -12.28 -10.17 11.15
CA GLY A 112 -11.14 -9.53 11.80
C GLY A 112 -10.23 -10.51 12.55
N ILE A 113 -10.82 -11.47 13.29
CA ILE A 113 -10.07 -12.51 14.00
C ILE A 113 -9.32 -13.41 13.01
N PHE A 114 -10.00 -13.90 11.98
CA PHE A 114 -9.37 -14.74 10.96
C PHE A 114 -8.30 -13.97 10.19
N GLY A 115 -8.56 -12.72 9.80
CA GLY A 115 -7.59 -11.85 9.14
C GLY A 115 -6.33 -11.63 9.98
N GLY A 116 -6.49 -11.40 11.29
CA GLY A 116 -5.38 -11.28 12.23
C GLY A 116 -4.57 -12.59 12.36
N LEU A 117 -5.24 -13.74 12.45
CA LEU A 117 -4.59 -15.04 12.54
C LEU A 117 -3.80 -15.38 11.26
N TRP A 118 -4.41 -15.17 10.09
CA TRP A 118 -3.74 -15.35 8.80
C TRP A 118 -2.58 -14.38 8.61
N GLY A 119 -2.73 -13.12 9.02
CA GLY A 119 -1.65 -12.13 9.02
C GLY A 119 -0.47 -12.54 9.91
N ALA A 120 -0.75 -13.00 11.13
CA ALA A 120 0.29 -13.48 12.05
C ALA A 120 1.02 -14.72 11.50
N LEU A 121 0.28 -15.67 10.91
CA LEU A 121 0.85 -16.84 10.26
C LEU A 121 1.73 -16.45 9.06
N PHE A 122 1.26 -15.52 8.23
CA PHE A 122 2.00 -15.00 7.08
C PHE A 122 3.31 -14.34 7.49
N ILE A 123 3.29 -13.46 8.50
CA ILE A 123 4.50 -12.80 9.01
C ILE A 123 5.51 -13.82 9.54
N ARG A 124 5.05 -14.78 10.36
CA ARG A 124 5.91 -15.85 10.89
C ARG A 124 6.52 -16.70 9.77
N THR A 125 5.72 -17.08 8.78
CA THR A 125 6.18 -17.90 7.65
C THR A 125 7.18 -17.14 6.79
N ASN A 126 6.93 -15.85 6.51
CA ASN A 126 7.84 -15.00 5.76
C ASN A 126 9.19 -14.84 6.49
N ILE A 127 9.17 -14.59 7.81
CA ILE A 127 10.40 -14.52 8.61
C ILE A 127 11.16 -15.85 8.60
N ALA A 128 10.45 -16.98 8.76
CA ALA A 128 11.04 -18.32 8.70
C ALA A 128 11.68 -18.59 7.32
N TRP A 129 11.00 -18.22 6.23
CA TRP A 129 11.51 -18.34 4.87
C TRP A 129 12.75 -17.47 4.65
N CYS A 130 12.69 -16.19 5.05
CA CYS A 130 13.83 -15.27 4.98
C CYS A 130 15.05 -15.78 5.77
N ARG A 131 14.83 -16.37 6.95
CA ARG A 131 15.89 -16.99 7.74
C ARG A 131 16.46 -18.21 7.04
N LYS A 132 15.62 -19.09 6.48
CA LYS A 132 16.03 -20.27 5.72
C LYS A 132 16.85 -19.88 4.48
N ARG A 133 16.45 -18.82 3.78
CA ARG A 133 17.18 -18.29 2.62
C ARG A 133 18.59 -17.81 2.98
N LYS A 134 18.75 -17.16 4.14
CA LYS A 134 20.06 -16.69 4.63
C LYS A 134 20.97 -17.82 5.11
N THR A 135 20.42 -18.91 5.65
CA THR A 135 21.22 -20.02 6.20
C THR A 135 21.53 -21.12 5.18
N THR A 136 20.77 -21.23 4.09
CA THR A 136 20.96 -22.25 3.06
C THR A 136 21.69 -21.70 1.83
N GLN A 137 22.12 -22.62 0.95
CA GLN A 137 22.78 -22.26 -0.31
C GLN A 137 21.87 -21.51 -1.30
N LEU A 138 20.56 -21.46 -1.05
CA LEU A 138 19.58 -20.70 -1.85
C LEU A 138 19.94 -19.20 -1.90
N GLY A 139 20.54 -18.66 -0.84
CA GLY A 139 21.00 -17.27 -0.81
C GLY A 139 22.17 -16.94 -1.75
N LYS A 140 22.88 -17.94 -2.31
CA LYS A 140 24.04 -17.71 -3.19
C LYS A 140 23.65 -17.30 -4.60
N TYR A 141 22.47 -17.70 -5.08
CA TYR A 141 22.00 -17.46 -6.45
C TYR A 141 20.63 -16.77 -6.49
N PRO A 142 20.53 -15.50 -6.04
CA PRO A 142 19.25 -14.81 -5.90
C PRO A 142 18.52 -14.62 -7.23
N VAL A 143 19.25 -14.45 -8.34
CA VAL A 143 18.66 -14.24 -9.67
C VAL A 143 18.01 -15.51 -10.21
N VAL A 144 18.68 -16.67 -10.06
CA VAL A 144 18.16 -17.96 -10.53
C VAL A 144 16.91 -18.36 -9.75
N GLU A 145 16.91 -18.14 -8.44
CA GLU A 145 15.74 -18.38 -7.58
C GLU A 145 14.52 -17.59 -8.06
N VAL A 146 14.67 -16.28 -8.31
CA VAL A 146 13.57 -15.44 -8.80
C VAL A 146 13.09 -15.93 -10.16
N LEU A 147 13.99 -16.28 -11.09
CA LEU A 147 13.61 -16.82 -12.40
C LEU A 147 12.80 -18.11 -12.28
N VAL A 148 13.25 -19.06 -11.46
CA VAL A 148 12.53 -20.33 -11.24
C VAL A 148 11.16 -20.08 -10.62
N VAL A 149 11.07 -19.24 -9.58
CA VAL A 149 9.78 -18.90 -8.96
C VAL A 149 8.86 -18.23 -9.98
N THR A 150 9.34 -17.28 -10.77
CA THR A 150 8.53 -16.61 -11.80
C THR A 150 8.04 -17.58 -12.87
N ALA A 151 8.88 -18.53 -13.30
CA ALA A 151 8.49 -19.54 -14.28
C ALA A 151 7.41 -20.47 -13.73
N ILE A 152 7.56 -20.96 -12.49
CA ILE A 152 6.56 -21.79 -11.83
C ILE A 152 5.25 -21.01 -11.67
N THR A 153 5.31 -19.75 -11.19
CA THR A 153 4.10 -18.93 -11.06
C THR A 153 3.44 -18.66 -12.39
N ALA A 154 4.20 -18.45 -13.47
CA ALA A 154 3.65 -18.24 -14.80
C ALA A 154 2.95 -19.49 -15.35
N ILE A 155 3.57 -20.67 -15.18
CA ILE A 155 2.97 -21.95 -15.60
C ILE A 155 1.67 -22.24 -14.84
N LEU A 156 1.62 -21.94 -13.54
CA LEU A 156 0.43 -22.15 -12.72
C LEU A 156 -0.65 -21.09 -12.92
N ALA A 157 -0.27 -19.83 -13.17
CA ALA A 157 -1.21 -18.73 -13.32
C ALA A 157 -1.81 -18.62 -14.73
N PHE A 158 -1.09 -19.08 -15.76
CA PHE A 158 -1.57 -19.05 -17.15
C PHE A 158 -2.90 -19.81 -17.39
N PRO A 159 -3.13 -21.02 -16.84
CA PRO A 159 -4.39 -21.73 -17.04
C PRO A 159 -5.57 -21.18 -16.22
N ASN A 160 -5.32 -20.39 -15.18
CA ASN A 160 -6.39 -19.86 -14.32
C ASN A 160 -6.74 -18.42 -14.70
N GLU A 161 -7.97 -18.24 -15.17
CA GLU A 161 -8.49 -16.97 -15.68
C GLU A 161 -8.40 -15.83 -14.66
N TYR A 162 -8.66 -16.11 -13.38
CA TYR A 162 -8.60 -15.11 -12.32
C TYR A 162 -7.17 -14.66 -11.99
N THR A 163 -6.18 -15.55 -12.13
CA THR A 163 -4.77 -15.23 -11.86
C THR A 163 -4.06 -14.60 -13.05
N ARG A 164 -4.69 -14.62 -14.23
CA ARG A 164 -4.21 -13.97 -15.45
C ARG A 164 -4.47 -12.46 -15.44
N VAL A 165 -5.51 -12.02 -14.75
CA VAL A 165 -5.94 -10.61 -14.68
C VAL A 165 -4.98 -9.79 -13.81
N SER A 166 -4.85 -8.50 -14.10
CA SER A 166 -4.02 -7.60 -13.30
C SER A 166 -4.55 -7.50 -11.86
N THR A 167 -3.67 -7.41 -10.87
CA THR A 167 -4.07 -7.38 -9.45
C THR A 167 -5.00 -6.19 -9.13
N SER A 168 -4.81 -5.04 -9.77
CA SER A 168 -5.66 -3.86 -9.60
C SER A 168 -7.08 -4.10 -10.11
N GLU A 169 -7.22 -4.78 -11.23
CA GLU A 169 -8.52 -5.09 -11.83
C GLU A 169 -9.23 -6.20 -11.05
N LEU A 170 -8.49 -7.23 -10.62
CA LEU A 170 -9.04 -8.28 -9.75
C LEU A 170 -9.59 -7.73 -8.42
N ILE A 171 -8.86 -6.79 -7.79
CA ILE A 171 -9.35 -6.14 -6.56
C ILE A 171 -10.58 -5.28 -6.88
N SER A 172 -10.60 -4.55 -8.00
CA SER A 172 -11.76 -3.76 -8.41
C SER A 172 -13.00 -4.64 -8.61
N GLU A 173 -12.82 -5.83 -9.20
CA GLU A 173 -13.91 -6.77 -9.44
C GLU A 173 -14.47 -7.34 -8.14
N LEU A 174 -13.63 -7.59 -7.14
CA LEU A 174 -14.07 -8.02 -5.81
C LEU A 174 -14.98 -6.98 -5.12
N PHE A 175 -14.84 -5.71 -5.48
CA PHE A 175 -15.63 -4.62 -4.94
C PHE A 175 -16.84 -4.24 -5.80
N ASN A 176 -17.02 -4.87 -6.96
CA ASN A 176 -18.20 -4.68 -7.80
C ASN A 176 -19.36 -5.50 -7.26
N ASP A 177 -20.55 -4.91 -7.23
CA ASP A 177 -21.78 -5.64 -6.92
C ASP A 177 -22.07 -6.62 -8.07
N CYS A 178 -22.20 -7.91 -7.75
CA CYS A 178 -22.63 -8.91 -8.73
C CYS A 178 -24.07 -8.62 -9.17
N GLY A 179 -24.24 -7.99 -10.34
CA GLY A 179 -25.53 -7.81 -10.97
C GLY A 179 -26.02 -9.11 -11.63
N LEU A 180 -27.34 -9.34 -11.63
CA LEU A 180 -27.98 -10.49 -12.30
C LEU A 180 -27.69 -10.60 -13.81
N LEU A 181 -27.11 -9.57 -14.44
CA LEU A 181 -26.73 -9.57 -15.86
C LEU A 181 -25.37 -10.24 -16.14
N ASP A 182 -24.48 -10.38 -15.15
CA ASP A 182 -23.17 -11.04 -15.33
C ASP A 182 -23.22 -12.57 -15.25
N SER A 183 -24.36 -13.14 -14.83
CA SER A 183 -24.59 -14.59 -14.88
C SER A 183 -24.75 -15.14 -16.31
N SER A 184 -24.69 -14.28 -17.34
CA SER A 184 -24.81 -14.66 -18.76
C SER A 184 -23.48 -15.00 -19.45
N LYS A 185 -22.35 -14.95 -18.73
CA LYS A 185 -21.01 -15.33 -19.24
C LYS A 185 -20.46 -16.65 -18.67
N LEU A 186 -21.30 -17.43 -17.98
CA LEU A 186 -21.00 -18.81 -17.57
C LEU A 186 -21.52 -19.81 -18.59
#